data_AF-A0ABD5JRB3-F1
#
_entry.id   AF-A0ABD5JRB3-F1
#
_cell.length_a   1.000
_cell.length_b   1.000
_cell.length_c   1.000
_cell.angle_alpha   90.00
_cell.angle_beta   90.00
_cell.angle_gamma   90.00
#
_symmetry.space_group_name_H-M   'P 1'
#
loop_
_entity.id
_entity.type
_entity.pdbx_description
1 polymer ?
#
loop_
_entity_poly.entity_id
_entity_poly.type
_entity_poly.pdbx_seq_one_letter_code
_entity_poly.pdbx_strand_id
1 'polypeptide(L)'
;MRTVTYDPANVVRVNGVIRASTQILFADDEEVAHVAIGDSVAWEVAPAGSILFLKPREKHPPTNLQVVTTRPDGRKRSYQFELSIAETTLADSYFVVRFAYPGDEIERRRMEAAARGAEREGALIEQ
;
A
#
# COMPACT_ATOMS: atom_id res chain seq x y z
N MET A 1 -5.17 5.74 -12.32
CA MET A 1 -4.56 4.87 -11.28
C MET A 1 -3.05 4.87 -11.48
N ARG A 2 -2.28 4.92 -10.39
CA ARG A 2 -0.81 4.82 -10.41
C ARG A 2 -0.38 3.56 -9.66
N THR A 3 0.51 2.76 -10.25
CA THR A 3 1.11 1.60 -9.59
C THR A 3 2.52 1.93 -9.11
N VAL A 4 2.86 1.52 -7.89
CA VAL A 4 4.16 1.74 -7.26
C VAL A 4 4.73 0.41 -6.78
N THR A 5 5.94 0.06 -7.20
CA THR A 5 6.64 -1.09 -6.65
C THR A 5 7.00 -0.82 -5.20
N TYR A 6 6.61 -1.72 -4.29
CA TYR A 6 6.92 -1.60 -2.88
C TYR A 6 8.42 -1.68 -2.64
N ASP A 7 8.93 -0.72 -1.87
CA ASP A 7 10.27 -0.67 -1.32
C ASP A 7 10.16 0.03 0.05
N PRO A 8 10.62 -0.59 1.15
CA PRO A 8 10.56 0.00 2.49
C PRO A 8 11.32 1.32 2.64
N ALA A 9 12.31 1.60 1.77
CA ALA A 9 13.10 2.83 1.80
C ALA A 9 12.51 3.94 0.91
N ASN A 10 11.48 3.64 0.11
CA ASN A 10 10.92 4.58 -0.84
C ASN A 10 9.88 5.50 -0.20
N VAL A 11 10.00 6.81 -0.47
CA VAL A 11 9.01 7.82 -0.09
C VAL A 11 8.08 8.07 -1.26
N VAL A 12 6.82 7.66 -1.11
CA VAL A 12 5.82 7.78 -2.17
C VAL A 12 5.12 9.13 -2.11
N ARG A 13 5.29 9.93 -3.16
CA ARG A 13 4.59 11.20 -3.32
C ARG A 13 3.13 11.00 -3.70
N VAL A 14 2.22 11.66 -2.98
CA VAL A 14 0.78 11.70 -3.26
C VAL A 14 0.33 13.14 -3.36
N ASN A 15 -0.26 13.48 -4.50
CA ASN A 15 -0.83 14.81 -4.73
C ASN A 15 -2.35 14.71 -4.58
N GLY A 16 -2.88 15.29 -3.49
CA GLY A 16 -4.31 15.38 -3.24
C GLY A 16 -4.94 16.56 -3.95
N VAL A 17 -6.24 16.46 -4.20
CA VAL A 17 -7.07 17.56 -4.72
C VAL A 17 -8.23 17.81 -3.77
N ILE A 18 -8.44 19.07 -3.38
CA ILE A 18 -9.54 19.47 -2.49
C ILE A 18 -10.88 19.04 -3.09
N ARG A 19 -11.77 18.50 -2.24
CA ARG A 19 -13.05 17.84 -2.59
C ARG A 19 -12.92 16.49 -3.30
N ALA A 20 -11.72 15.94 -3.44
CA ALA A 20 -11.49 14.58 -3.90
C ALA A 20 -11.02 13.67 -2.77
N SER A 21 -11.07 12.36 -3.00
CA SER A 21 -10.40 11.36 -2.16
C SER A 21 -9.40 10.56 -2.98
N THR A 22 -8.23 10.32 -2.42
CA THR A 22 -7.25 9.38 -2.98
C THR A 22 -7.27 8.09 -2.18
N GLN A 23 -7.36 6.95 -2.87
CA GLN A 23 -7.24 5.63 -2.28
C GLN A 23 -5.81 5.12 -2.42
N ILE A 24 -5.25 4.66 -1.32
CA ILE A 24 -4.02 3.88 -1.32
C ILE A 24 -4.41 2.41 -1.10
N LEU A 25 -4.07 1.55 -2.05
CA LEU A 25 -4.32 0.13 -2.01
C LEU A 25 -3.02 -0.59 -1.65
N PHE A 26 -2.99 -1.18 -0.46
CA PHE A 26 -1.95 -2.11 -0.05
C PHE A 26 -2.22 -3.50 -0.64
N ALA A 27 -1.46 -4.52 -0.24
CA ALA A 27 -1.77 -5.90 -0.60
C ALA A 27 -3.16 -6.28 -0.05
N ASP A 28 -3.94 -7.05 -0.82
CA ASP A 28 -5.34 -7.36 -0.47
C ASP A 28 -5.46 -8.17 0.85
N ASP A 29 -4.38 -8.82 1.26
CA ASP A 29 -4.24 -9.61 2.49
C ASP A 29 -3.63 -8.84 3.66
N GLU A 30 -3.31 -7.55 3.49
CA GLU A 30 -2.83 -6.67 4.56
C GLU A 30 -3.96 -5.95 5.28
N GLU A 31 -3.71 -5.61 6.54
CA GLU A 31 -4.60 -4.75 7.33
C GLU A 31 -3.84 -3.53 7.87
N VAL A 32 -4.38 -2.33 7.65
CA VAL A 32 -3.82 -1.10 8.22
C VAL A 32 -3.94 -1.13 9.74
N ALA A 33 -2.79 -1.15 10.41
CA ALA A 33 -2.71 -1.20 11.87
C ALA A 33 -2.49 0.17 12.51
N HIS A 34 -1.61 0.98 11.91
CA HIS A 34 -1.28 2.31 12.44
C HIS A 34 -1.10 3.33 11.32
N VAL A 35 -1.49 4.57 11.62
CA VAL A 35 -1.35 5.73 10.75
C VAL A 35 -0.83 6.89 11.58
N ALA A 36 0.23 7.56 11.11
CA ALA A 36 0.75 8.77 11.71
C ALA A 36 0.92 9.84 10.62
N ILE A 37 0.37 11.03 10.84
CA ILE A 37 0.38 12.13 9.89
C ILE A 37 0.89 13.41 10.57
N GLY A 38 1.70 14.19 9.84
CA GLY A 38 2.26 15.44 10.37
C GLY A 38 1.25 16.58 10.45
N ASP A 39 0.31 16.66 9.49
CA ASP A 39 -0.74 17.70 9.46
C ASP A 39 -2.12 17.06 9.30
N SER A 40 -2.75 16.76 10.44
CA SER A 40 -4.12 16.22 10.50
C SER A 40 -5.22 17.26 10.31
N VAL A 41 -4.87 18.55 10.21
CA VAL A 41 -5.84 19.62 9.91
C VAL A 41 -6.07 19.67 8.41
N ALA A 42 -4.99 19.68 7.62
CA ALA A 42 -5.05 19.70 6.17
C ALA A 42 -5.51 18.36 5.56
N TRP A 43 -5.46 17.26 6.31
CA TRP A 43 -5.73 15.92 5.80
C TRP A 43 -6.60 15.09 6.75
N GLU A 44 -7.71 14.59 6.21
CA GLU A 44 -8.48 13.52 6.82
C GLU A 44 -7.97 12.18 6.28
N VAL A 45 -7.70 11.24 7.19
CA VAL A 45 -7.19 9.91 6.88
C VAL A 45 -8.14 8.87 7.47
N ALA A 46 -8.58 7.91 6.64
CA ALA A 46 -9.51 6.86 7.05
C ALA A 46 -9.04 5.49 6.55
N PRO A 47 -8.59 4.59 7.44
CA PRO A 47 -8.27 3.20 7.08
C PRO A 47 -9.53 2.33 6.93
N ALA A 48 -9.47 1.35 6.03
CA ALA A 48 -10.51 0.35 5.81
C ALA A 48 -9.88 -0.95 5.28
N GLY A 49 -9.51 -1.86 6.18
CA GLY A 49 -8.81 -3.10 5.82
C GLY A 49 -7.45 -2.82 5.18
N SER A 50 -7.26 -3.26 3.93
CA SER A 50 -6.07 -3.02 3.11
C SER A 50 -6.08 -1.68 2.36
N ILE A 51 -7.10 -0.85 2.58
CA ILE A 51 -7.29 0.43 1.88
C ILE A 51 -7.08 1.59 2.87
N LEU A 52 -6.43 2.65 2.40
CA LEU A 52 -6.36 3.93 3.10
C LEU A 52 -6.96 5.04 2.23
N PHE A 53 -7.96 5.73 2.75
CA PHE A 53 -8.51 6.93 2.12
C PHE A 53 -7.80 8.17 2.65
N LEU A 54 -7.33 9.01 1.72
CA LEU A 54 -6.74 10.31 1.99
C LEU A 54 -7.62 11.40 1.39
N LYS A 55 -8.09 12.33 2.21
CA LYS A 55 -8.94 13.45 1.80
C LYS A 55 -8.32 14.77 2.24
N PRO A 56 -7.80 15.59 1.31
CA PRO A 56 -7.33 16.92 1.68
C PRO A 56 -8.51 17.83 2.04
N ARG A 57 -8.31 18.65 3.07
CA ARG A 57 -9.30 19.55 3.69
C ARG A 57 -8.96 21.01 3.42
N GLU A 58 -7.70 21.38 3.61
CA GLU A 58 -7.20 22.77 3.53
C GLU A 58 -5.85 22.81 2.83
N LYS A 59 -5.58 23.88 2.09
CA LYS A 59 -4.33 24.03 1.34
C LYS A 59 -3.19 24.48 2.27
N HIS A 60 -2.42 23.51 2.75
CA HIS A 60 -1.20 23.74 3.53
C HIS A 60 0.06 23.30 2.75
N PRO A 61 1.28 23.65 3.22
CA PRO A 61 2.52 23.10 2.69
C PRO A 61 2.56 21.56 2.76
N PRO A 62 3.45 20.91 1.99
CA PRO A 62 3.61 19.46 2.03
C PRO A 62 3.91 18.92 3.44
N THR A 63 3.38 17.73 3.74
CA THR A 63 3.56 17.04 5.03
C THR A 63 3.91 15.57 4.82
N ASN A 64 4.23 14.85 5.88
CA ASN A 64 4.50 13.41 5.84
C ASN A 64 3.31 12.58 6.34
N LEU A 65 3.24 11.35 5.84
CA LEU A 65 2.34 10.31 6.33
C LEU A 65 3.11 8.99 6.42
N GLN A 66 2.94 8.29 7.53
CA GLN A 66 3.50 6.98 7.78
C GLN A 66 2.36 6.00 8.05
N VAL A 67 2.44 4.83 7.41
CA VAL A 67 1.42 3.79 7.56
C VAL A 67 2.12 2.48 7.87
N VAL A 68 1.62 1.77 8.87
CA VAL A 68 2.05 0.41 9.20
C VAL A 68 0.88 -0.53 8.97
N THR A 69 1.10 -1.57 8.17
CA THR A 69 0.13 -2.64 7.95
C THR A 69 0.62 -3.94 8.59
N THR A 70 -0.29 -4.89 8.77
CA THR A 70 -0.05 -6.25 9.25
C THR A 70 -0.35 -7.22 8.12
N ARG A 71 0.57 -8.14 7.86
CA ARG A 71 0.38 -9.25 6.90
C ARG A 71 -0.27 -10.46 7.59
N PRO A 72 -0.78 -11.45 6.83
CA PRO A 72 -1.39 -12.66 7.41
C PRO A 72 -0.42 -13.47 8.30
N ASP A 73 0.88 -13.39 8.02
CA ASP A 73 1.93 -14.04 8.82
C ASP A 73 2.35 -13.24 10.07
N GLY A 74 1.64 -12.14 10.38
CA GLY A 74 1.89 -11.28 11.54
C GLY A 74 3.02 -10.27 11.34
N ARG A 75 3.81 -10.36 10.27
CA ARG A 75 4.86 -9.37 9.99
C ARG A 75 4.26 -8.02 9.66
N LYS A 76 4.96 -6.95 10.05
CA LYS A 76 4.57 -5.58 9.76
C LYS A 76 5.22 -5.09 8.47
N ARG A 77 4.53 -4.22 7.76
CA ARG A 77 5.04 -3.52 6.58
C ARG A 77 4.84 -2.02 6.75
N SER A 78 5.89 -1.25 6.50
CA SER A 78 5.90 0.20 6.70
C SER A 78 5.93 0.91 5.36
N TYR A 79 5.15 1.99 5.26
CA TYR A 79 5.05 2.83 4.07
C TYR A 79 5.29 4.28 4.45
N GLN A 80 6.07 4.98 3.62
CA GLN A 80 6.41 6.38 3.81
C GLN A 80 5.81 7.20 2.67
N PHE A 81 5.14 8.30 3.00
CA PHE A 81 4.51 9.18 2.04
C PHE A 81 4.90 10.64 2.28
N GLU A 82 5.03 11.36 1.17
CA GLU A 82 5.04 12.82 1.13
C GLU A 82 3.71 13.26 0.51
N LEU A 83 2.92 14.02 1.25
CA LEU A 83 1.62 14.49 0.84
C LEU A 83 1.71 15.96 0.40
N SER A 84 1.18 16.27 -0.77
CA SER A 84 1.01 17.64 -1.23
C SER A 84 -0.40 17.87 -1.76
N ILE A 85 -0.85 19.12 -1.83
CA ILE A 85 -2.18 19.47 -2.35
C ILE A 85 -1.97 20.27 -3.63
N ALA A 86 -2.42 19.71 -4.75
CA ALA A 86 -2.28 20.30 -6.07
C ALA A 86 -3.43 21.26 -6.39
N GLU A 87 -3.12 22.35 -7.07
CA GLU A 87 -4.10 23.21 -7.73
C GLU A 87 -4.35 22.71 -9.15
N THR A 88 -5.14 21.65 -9.25
CA THR A 88 -5.51 21.06 -10.54
C THR A 88 -6.99 20.67 -10.55
N THR A 89 -7.51 20.32 -11.72
CA THR A 89 -8.87 19.81 -11.86
C THR A 89 -8.93 18.32 -11.50
N LEU A 90 -10.13 17.86 -11.15
CA LEU A 90 -10.37 16.43 -10.91
C LEU A 90 -10.03 15.56 -12.13
N ALA A 91 -10.17 16.09 -13.35
CA ALA A 91 -9.96 15.34 -14.58
C ALA A 91 -8.49 14.93 -14.78
N ASP A 92 -7.55 15.71 -14.23
CA ASP A 92 -6.11 15.53 -14.44
C ASP A 92 -5.43 14.74 -13.30
N SER A 93 -6.21 14.21 -12.35
CA SER A 93 -5.71 13.58 -11.14
C SER A 93 -5.93 12.08 -11.09
N TYR A 94 -4.98 11.35 -10.52
CA TYR A 94 -5.15 9.93 -10.20
C TYR A 94 -5.70 9.80 -8.78
N PHE A 95 -6.85 9.14 -8.63
CA PHE A 95 -7.49 8.92 -7.33
C PHE A 95 -7.14 7.59 -6.67
N VAL A 96 -6.28 6.79 -7.30
CA VAL A 96 -5.88 5.47 -6.79
C VAL A 96 -4.37 5.28 -6.96
N VAL A 97 -3.70 4.96 -5.86
CA VAL A 97 -2.32 4.47 -5.81
C VAL A 97 -2.37 3.02 -5.35
N ARG A 98 -1.79 2.10 -6.13
CA ARG A 98 -1.71 0.68 -5.78
C ARG A 98 -0.27 0.26 -5.63
N PHE A 99 0.03 -0.53 -4.60
CA PHE A 99 1.34 -1.14 -4.46
C PHE A 99 1.44 -2.48 -5.20
N ALA A 100 2.60 -2.72 -5.81
CA ALA A 100 2.97 -3.99 -6.42
C ALA A 100 4.13 -4.62 -5.63
N TYR A 101 4.10 -5.95 -5.49
CA TYR A 101 5.04 -6.69 -4.62
C TYR A 101 5.75 -7.82 -5.40
N PRO A 102 6.65 -7.51 -6.36
CA PRO A 102 7.31 -8.54 -7.16
C PRO A 102 8.09 -9.57 -6.34
N GLY A 103 8.69 -9.15 -5.22
CA GLY A 103 9.40 -10.05 -4.31
C GLY A 103 8.49 -11.09 -3.66
N ASP A 104 7.30 -10.68 -3.21
CA ASP A 104 6.32 -11.60 -2.62
C ASP A 104 5.83 -12.62 -3.67
N GLU A 105 5.64 -12.18 -4.91
CA GLU A 105 5.23 -13.06 -6.02
C GLU A 105 6.29 -14.12 -6.34
N ILE A 106 7.57 -13.72 -6.37
CA ILE A 106 8.69 -14.64 -6.63
C ILE A 106 8.77 -15.69 -5.51
N GLU A 107 8.69 -15.26 -4.25
CA GLU A 107 8.75 -16.15 -3.09
C GLU A 107 7.57 -17.11 -3.06
N ARG A 108 6.34 -16.63 -3.34
CA ARG A 108 5.15 -17.48 -3.45
C ARG A 108 5.33 -18.57 -4.51
N ARG A 109 5.79 -18.20 -5.71
CA ARG A 109 6.05 -19.17 -6.79
C ARG A 109 7.11 -20.20 -6.42
N ARG A 110 8.16 -19.81 -5.71
CA ARG A 110 9.20 -20.72 -5.22
C ARG A 110 8.64 -21.73 -4.23
N MET A 111 7.86 -21.28 -3.25
CA MET A 111 7.23 -22.16 -2.25
C MET A 111 6.28 -23.15 -2.90
N GLU A 112 5.43 -22.70 -3.83
CA GLU A 112 4.52 -23.58 -4.56
C GLU A 112 5.26 -24.61 -5.42
N ALA A 113 6.38 -24.24 -6.04
CA ALA A 113 7.18 -25.18 -6.82
C ALA A 113 7.85 -26.24 -5.93
N ALA A 114 8.34 -25.84 -4.75
CA ALA A 114 8.91 -26.76 -3.77
C ALA A 114 7.86 -27.74 -3.21
N ALA A 115 6.67 -27.25 -2.87
CA ALA A 115 5.56 -28.09 -2.38
C ALA A 115 5.15 -29.15 -3.41
N ARG A 116 4.96 -28.75 -4.68
CA ARG A 116 4.65 -29.69 -5.78
C ARG A 116 5.76 -30.72 -6.01
N GLY A 117 7.02 -30.36 -5.75
CA GLY A 117 8.16 -31.28 -5.84
C GLY A 117 8.09 -32.35 -4.74
N ALA A 118 7.87 -31.92 -3.49
CA ALA A 118 7.78 -32.81 -2.33
C ALA A 118 6.59 -33.79 -2.41
N GLU A 119 5.43 -33.32 -2.88
CA GLU A 119 4.25 -34.18 -3.11
C GLU A 119 4.53 -35.29 -4.13
N ARG A 120 5.26 -34.98 -5.20
CA ARG A 120 5.64 -35.96 -6.23
C ARG A 120 6.63 -36.99 -5.70
N GLU A 121 7.58 -36.56 -4.88
CA GLU A 121 8.58 -37.45 -4.27
C GLU A 121 7.94 -38.38 -3.23
N GLY A 122 7.03 -37.88 -2.38
CA GLY A 122 6.27 -38.70 -1.44
C GLY A 122 5.41 -39.76 -2.14
N ALA A 123 4.72 -39.39 -3.22
CA ALA A 123 3.89 -40.32 -4.00
C ALA A 123 4.68 -41.42 -4.74
N LEU A 124 6.00 -41.25 -4.92
CA LEU A 124 6.91 -42.25 -5.50
C LEU A 124 7.50 -43.21 -4.45
N ILE A 125 7.52 -42.81 -3.17
CA ILE A 125 8.06 -43.63 -2.07
C ILE A 125 6.99 -44.60 -1.52
N GLU A 126 5.69 -44.29 -1.69
CA GLU A 126 4.57 -45.15 -1.28
C GLU A 126 4.13 -46.20 -2.32
N GLN A 127 4.87 -46.39 -3.43
CA GLN A 127 4.65 -47.44 -4.44
C GLN A 127 5.77 -48.48 -4.44
#